data_AF-A0A257TS26-F1
#
_entry.id   AF-A0A257TS26-F1
#
_cell.length_a   1.000
_cell.length_b   1.000
_cell.length_c   1.000
_cell.angle_alpha   90.00
_cell.angle_beta   90.00
_cell.angle_gamma   90.00
#
_symmetry.space_group_name_H-M   'P 1'
#
loop_
_entity.id
_entity.type
_entity.pdbx_description
1 polymer ?
#
loop_
_entity_poly.entity_id
_entity_poly.type
_entity_poly.pdbx_seq_one_letter_code
_entity_poly.pdbx_strand_id
1 'polypeptide(L)'
;MDTCPPGFRGSYFFALATAGLLAMAFPWNPGGDGPPDYDKAGIEAARLVDIDSMKSAVDYLASDSLEGRETGEPGELKAAEYIAGQFRLFGLKPLGDSGTYFQHFFVDINRISDSSYLRSGGKDFWGSKDFLVMPFTAADTNVTAQIVCAGYGYENGSYSDYKGIDVTGKIVMLLGGNPKFADTNDVMVRTGLYKMTNAVSNGAAAVIMTINDGDKGFAQLRKSFNAIDGAKQMSLASDIGTPAQFKPVQLIYIRESVADSILLSRHFTSAQLTRTIDSLKVPVSLQLGNATVRVRIDRERRETENVVAVLGGTDSLLDNQY
;
A
#
# COMPACT_ATOMS: atom_id res chain seq x y z
N MET A 1 -30.86 -21.09 -36.20
CA MET A 1 -31.47 -21.03 -34.86
C MET A 1 -30.46 -21.65 -33.88
N ASP A 2 -29.25 -21.10 -33.76
CA ASP A 2 -28.86 -19.83 -33.12
C ASP A 2 -28.97 -19.95 -31.59
N THR A 3 -27.89 -20.34 -30.88
CA THR A 3 -26.75 -19.54 -30.32
C THR A 3 -26.96 -19.15 -28.85
N CYS A 4 -26.10 -19.64 -27.93
CA CYS A 4 -25.25 -18.81 -27.07
C CYS A 4 -24.36 -19.65 -26.10
N PRO A 5 -23.07 -19.32 -25.90
CA PRO A 5 -22.13 -19.97 -24.97
C PRO A 5 -21.99 -19.17 -23.63
N PRO A 6 -21.08 -19.53 -22.68
CA PRO A 6 -21.17 -19.17 -21.26
C PRO A 6 -20.69 -17.74 -20.96
N GLY A 7 -21.40 -17.04 -20.08
CA GLY A 7 -21.13 -15.65 -19.67
C GLY A 7 -20.71 -15.53 -18.21
N PHE A 8 -19.46 -15.07 -18.01
CA PHE A 8 -18.89 -14.45 -16.81
C PHE A 8 -19.86 -13.53 -16.05
N ARG A 9 -19.94 -13.63 -14.71
CA ARG A 9 -19.97 -12.50 -13.76
C ARG A 9 -19.50 -12.94 -12.36
N GLY A 10 -18.20 -13.17 -12.19
CA GLY A 10 -17.57 -13.22 -10.87
C GLY A 10 -17.01 -11.84 -10.52
N SER A 11 -17.78 -11.04 -9.81
CA SER A 11 -17.27 -9.84 -9.16
C SER A 11 -16.67 -10.25 -7.82
N TYR A 12 -15.34 -10.29 -7.74
CA TYR A 12 -14.61 -10.44 -6.49
C TYR A 12 -14.83 -9.17 -5.65
N PHE A 13 -15.59 -9.29 -4.56
CA PHE A 13 -15.46 -8.37 -3.42
C PHE A 13 -14.52 -9.02 -2.41
N PHE A 14 -13.29 -8.50 -2.33
CA PHE A 14 -12.41 -8.76 -1.20
C PHE A 14 -12.89 -7.91 -0.02
N ALA A 15 -13.56 -8.53 0.94
CA ALA A 15 -13.63 -8.00 2.31
C ALA A 15 -12.54 -8.71 3.11
N LEU A 16 -11.43 -8.01 3.34
CA LEU A 16 -10.37 -8.44 4.26
C LEU A 16 -10.88 -8.24 5.69
N ALA A 17 -11.45 -9.28 6.29
CA ALA A 17 -11.51 -9.43 7.74
C ALA A 17 -10.45 -10.47 8.13
N THR A 18 -9.37 -10.02 8.74
CA THR A 18 -8.34 -10.90 9.31
C THR A 18 -8.90 -11.60 10.54
N ALA A 19 -9.55 -12.75 10.34
CA ALA A 19 -9.83 -13.70 11.39
C ALA A 19 -8.59 -14.60 11.56
N GLY A 20 -7.84 -14.37 12.65
CA GLY A 20 -6.79 -15.29 13.08
C GLY A 20 -7.42 -16.63 13.47
N LEU A 21 -7.08 -17.68 12.72
CA LEU A 21 -7.55 -19.04 12.96
C LEU A 21 -6.74 -19.63 14.13
N LEU A 22 -7.27 -19.55 15.36
CA LEU A 22 -6.79 -20.36 16.47
C LEU A 22 -7.50 -21.72 16.39
N ALA A 23 -6.77 -22.74 15.95
CA ALA A 23 -7.24 -24.12 15.98
C ALA A 23 -7.33 -24.58 17.45
N MET A 24 -8.54 -24.64 18.00
CA MET A 24 -8.79 -25.30 19.27
C MET A 24 -8.94 -26.80 19.05
N ALA A 25 -7.98 -27.57 19.57
CA ALA A 25 -8.15 -29.00 19.75
C ALA A 25 -9.04 -29.23 20.97
N PHE A 26 -10.30 -29.62 20.77
CA PHE A 26 -11.15 -30.11 21.85
C PHE A 26 -11.16 -31.65 21.88
N PRO A 27 -11.03 -32.28 23.07
CA PRO A 27 -11.13 -33.72 23.22
C PRO A 27 -12.59 -34.19 23.04
N TRP A 28 -12.75 -35.23 22.22
CA TRP A 28 -14.01 -35.90 21.90
C TRP A 28 -14.66 -36.47 23.18
N ASN A 29 -15.86 -35.99 23.54
CA ASN A 29 -16.74 -36.60 24.54
C ASN A 29 -17.80 -37.47 23.82
N PRO A 30 -17.84 -38.80 23.98
CA PRO A 30 -18.72 -39.67 23.19
C PRO A 30 -20.10 -39.94 23.81
N GLY A 31 -20.58 -39.12 24.76
CA GLY A 31 -21.88 -39.33 25.38
C GLY A 31 -22.55 -38.04 25.85
N GLY A 32 -23.72 -37.73 25.28
CA GLY A 32 -24.62 -36.67 25.72
C GLY A 32 -24.80 -35.58 24.66
N ASP A 33 -25.91 -35.68 23.93
CA ASP A 33 -26.50 -34.73 22.98
C ASP A 33 -25.67 -34.47 21.70
N GLY A 34 -26.28 -34.76 20.54
CA GLY A 34 -25.67 -34.53 19.23
C GLY A 34 -25.29 -33.06 19.01
N PRO A 35 -24.45 -32.76 17.99
CA PRO A 35 -24.08 -31.38 17.69
C PRO A 35 -25.36 -30.53 17.55
N PRO A 36 -25.42 -29.33 18.14
CA PRO A 36 -26.60 -28.48 18.02
C PRO A 36 -26.96 -28.33 16.54
N ASP A 37 -28.26 -28.37 16.25
CA ASP A 37 -28.80 -28.20 14.90
C ASP A 37 -28.53 -26.74 14.46
N TYR A 38 -27.30 -26.47 14.01
CA TYR A 38 -26.78 -25.14 13.68
C TYR A 38 -27.66 -24.42 12.65
N ASP A 39 -28.39 -25.17 11.83
CA ASP A 39 -29.35 -24.64 10.86
C ASP A 39 -30.54 -23.96 11.54
N LYS A 40 -31.10 -24.55 12.62
CA LYS A 40 -32.24 -23.93 13.33
C LYS A 40 -31.82 -22.73 14.17
N ALA A 41 -30.70 -22.81 14.87
CA ALA A 41 -30.17 -21.69 15.64
C ALA A 41 -29.78 -20.51 14.73
N GLY A 42 -29.17 -20.79 13.58
CA GLY A 42 -28.86 -19.79 12.56
C GLY A 42 -30.10 -19.15 11.93
N ILE A 43 -31.15 -19.94 11.64
CA ILE A 43 -32.42 -19.42 11.12
C ILE A 43 -33.14 -18.54 12.14
N GLU A 44 -33.14 -18.93 13.42
CA GLU A 44 -33.79 -18.13 14.47
C GLU A 44 -33.01 -16.83 14.75
N ALA A 45 -31.67 -16.88 14.76
CA ALA A 45 -30.84 -15.69 14.83
C ALA A 45 -31.07 -14.76 13.63
N ALA A 46 -31.24 -15.29 12.42
CA ALA A 46 -31.54 -14.51 11.23
C ALA A 46 -32.88 -13.77 11.31
N ARG A 47 -33.86 -14.31 12.06
CA ARG A 47 -35.16 -13.64 12.31
C ARG A 47 -35.07 -12.50 13.32
N LEU A 48 -34.03 -12.49 14.16
CA LEU A 48 -33.75 -11.40 15.10
C LEU A 48 -33.03 -10.22 14.42
N VAL A 49 -32.62 -10.36 13.17
CA VAL A 49 -32.01 -9.27 12.39
C VAL A 49 -33.08 -8.26 12.02
N ASP A 50 -33.08 -7.13 12.70
CA ASP A 50 -33.95 -6.01 12.41
C ASP A 50 -33.29 -5.04 11.41
N ILE A 51 -33.92 -4.88 10.25
CA ILE A 51 -33.45 -3.99 9.19
C ILE A 51 -33.45 -2.53 9.65
N ASP A 52 -34.43 -2.12 10.45
CA ASP A 52 -34.56 -0.73 10.86
C ASP A 52 -33.50 -0.34 11.89
N SER A 53 -33.13 -1.26 12.79
CA SER A 53 -31.98 -1.12 13.68
C SER A 53 -30.65 -1.00 12.91
N MET A 54 -30.43 -1.84 11.90
CA MET A 54 -29.21 -1.74 11.06
C MET A 54 -29.15 -0.41 10.30
N LYS A 55 -30.27 0.02 9.71
CA LYS A 55 -30.35 1.32 9.02
C LYS A 55 -30.07 2.47 9.97
N SER A 56 -30.68 2.48 11.15
CA SER A 56 -30.48 3.53 12.15
C SER A 56 -29.00 3.65 12.56
N ALA A 57 -28.31 2.52 12.71
CA ALA A 57 -26.87 2.51 13.01
C ALA A 57 -26.03 3.08 11.87
N VAL A 58 -26.32 2.68 10.63
CA VAL A 58 -25.63 3.21 9.43
C VAL A 58 -25.92 4.71 9.27
N ASP A 59 -27.17 5.13 9.41
CA ASP A 59 -27.60 6.52 9.28
C ASP A 59 -26.89 7.42 10.29
N TYR A 60 -26.78 6.99 11.55
CA TYR A 60 -26.03 7.74 12.55
C TYR A 60 -24.52 7.79 12.21
N LEU A 61 -23.89 6.65 11.92
CA LEU A 61 -22.44 6.56 11.64
C LEU A 61 -22.02 7.26 10.34
N ALA A 62 -22.98 7.53 9.45
CA ALA A 62 -22.80 8.28 8.21
C ALA A 62 -23.37 9.71 8.29
N SER A 63 -23.89 10.13 9.45
CA SER A 63 -24.50 11.46 9.60
C SER A 63 -23.47 12.58 9.64
N ASP A 64 -23.88 13.76 9.19
CA ASP A 64 -23.10 14.99 9.27
C ASP A 64 -22.67 15.34 10.71
N SER A 65 -23.36 14.81 11.72
CA SER A 65 -23.07 15.08 13.14
C SER A 65 -21.71 14.54 13.61
N LEU A 66 -21.15 13.57 12.88
CA LEU A 66 -19.81 13.05 13.12
C LEU A 66 -18.75 13.90 12.38
N GLU A 67 -19.14 14.69 11.37
CA GLU A 67 -18.24 15.53 10.56
C GLU A 67 -17.12 14.71 9.86
N GLY A 68 -17.34 13.40 9.69
CA GLY A 68 -16.34 12.42 9.26
C GLY A 68 -15.98 11.45 10.39
N ARG A 69 -15.14 10.45 10.08
CA ARG A 69 -14.65 9.44 11.06
C ARG A 69 -13.20 9.09 10.79
N GLU A 70 -12.42 10.11 10.43
CA GLU A 70 -11.00 9.93 10.22
C GLU A 70 -10.31 9.66 11.57
N THR A 71 -9.32 8.78 11.58
CA THR A 71 -8.65 8.29 12.78
C THR A 71 -8.06 9.42 13.62
N GLY A 72 -8.40 9.44 14.91
CA GLY A 72 -7.94 10.46 15.86
C GLY A 72 -8.62 11.82 15.69
N GLU A 73 -9.64 11.94 14.84
CA GLU A 73 -10.48 13.15 14.74
C GLU A 73 -11.71 13.04 15.66
N PRO A 74 -12.35 14.16 16.07
CA PRO A 74 -13.50 14.13 16.98
C PRO A 74 -14.67 13.24 16.52
N GLY A 75 -14.84 13.06 15.22
CA GLY A 75 -15.86 12.20 14.63
C GLY A 75 -15.64 10.71 14.87
N GLU A 76 -14.38 10.25 14.93
CA GLU A 76 -14.05 8.88 15.30
C GLU A 76 -14.40 8.61 16.77
N LEU A 77 -14.05 9.50 17.69
CA LEU A 77 -14.41 9.38 19.11
C LEU A 77 -15.93 9.33 19.33
N LYS A 78 -16.70 10.15 18.60
CA LYS A 78 -18.18 10.10 18.63
C LYS A 78 -18.72 8.76 18.14
N ALA A 79 -18.10 8.18 17.12
CA ALA A 79 -18.47 6.87 16.60
C ALA A 79 -18.13 5.76 17.60
N ALA A 80 -16.97 5.84 18.23
CA ALA A 80 -16.51 4.89 19.24
C ALA A 80 -17.45 4.87 20.45
N GLU A 81 -17.82 6.04 20.97
CA GLU A 81 -18.80 6.18 22.05
C GLU A 81 -20.19 5.63 21.68
N TYR A 82 -20.64 5.85 20.44
CA TYR A 82 -21.89 5.26 19.96
C TYR A 82 -21.84 3.74 19.98
N ILE A 83 -20.77 3.12 19.48
CA ILE A 83 -20.59 1.67 19.47
C ILE A 83 -20.51 1.12 20.91
N ALA A 84 -19.74 1.78 21.79
CA ALA A 84 -19.67 1.43 23.20
C ALA A 84 -21.04 1.56 23.89
N GLY A 85 -21.87 2.53 23.48
CA GLY A 85 -23.26 2.66 23.90
C GLY A 85 -24.12 1.48 23.48
N GLN A 86 -23.99 1.02 22.23
CA GLN A 86 -24.69 -0.19 21.75
C GLN A 86 -24.25 -1.44 22.54
N PHE A 87 -22.95 -1.61 22.78
CA PHE A 87 -22.43 -2.71 23.61
C PHE A 87 -23.01 -2.71 25.03
N ARG A 88 -23.13 -1.53 25.65
CA ARG A 88 -23.79 -1.37 26.95
C ARG A 88 -25.25 -1.81 26.91
N LEU A 89 -26.00 -1.38 25.88
CA LEU A 89 -27.41 -1.76 25.71
C LEU A 89 -27.60 -3.27 25.52
N PHE A 90 -26.64 -3.93 24.87
CA PHE A 90 -26.64 -5.39 24.69
C PHE A 90 -26.13 -6.17 25.90
N GLY A 91 -25.72 -5.50 26.98
CA GLY A 91 -25.20 -6.14 28.20
C GLY A 91 -23.81 -6.77 28.04
N LEU A 92 -23.06 -6.38 27.00
CA LEU A 92 -21.69 -6.85 26.79
C LEU A 92 -20.75 -6.22 27.81
N LYS A 93 -19.75 -6.98 28.27
CA LYS A 93 -18.77 -6.47 29.24
C LYS A 93 -17.62 -5.76 28.52
N PRO A 94 -17.08 -4.67 29.08
CA PRO A 94 -15.91 -3.99 28.54
C PRO A 94 -14.66 -4.89 28.54
N LEU A 95 -13.83 -4.79 27.49
CA LEU A 95 -12.54 -5.51 27.37
C LEU A 95 -11.38 -4.57 26.95
N GLY A 96 -11.60 -3.26 27.00
CA GLY A 96 -10.58 -2.25 26.76
C GLY A 96 -9.76 -1.90 28.01
N ASP A 97 -9.03 -0.81 27.92
CA ASP A 97 -8.10 -0.33 28.93
C ASP A 97 -8.84 -0.01 30.23
N SER A 98 -8.25 -0.45 31.35
CA SER A 98 -8.76 -0.19 32.71
C SER A 98 -10.25 -0.51 32.92
N GLY A 99 -10.78 -1.52 32.22
CA GLY A 99 -12.17 -1.93 32.33
C GLY A 99 -13.16 -1.04 31.55
N THR A 100 -12.69 -0.28 30.57
CA THR A 100 -13.53 0.48 29.63
C THR A 100 -13.79 -0.31 28.34
N TYR A 101 -14.62 0.21 27.43
CA TYR A 101 -14.77 -0.38 26.09
C TYR A 101 -13.66 0.01 25.12
N PHE A 102 -12.73 0.87 25.53
CA PHE A 102 -11.78 1.51 24.62
C PHE A 102 -10.38 0.96 24.85
N GLN A 103 -9.76 0.48 23.78
CA GLN A 103 -8.33 0.15 23.78
C GLN A 103 -7.62 1.26 23.00
N HIS A 104 -6.86 2.10 23.71
CA HIS A 104 -6.16 3.23 23.15
C HIS A 104 -4.82 2.80 22.55
N PHE A 105 -4.49 3.35 21.40
CA PHE A 105 -3.19 3.14 20.76
C PHE A 105 -2.80 4.35 19.92
N PHE A 106 -1.52 4.40 19.53
CA PHE A 106 -1.01 5.45 18.67
C PHE A 106 -0.82 4.96 17.24
N VAL A 107 -1.18 5.82 16.30
CA VAL A 107 -0.86 5.69 14.88
C VAL A 107 0.08 6.81 14.46
N ASP A 108 1.00 6.48 13.56
CA ASP A 108 1.79 7.49 12.85
C ASP A 108 1.10 7.81 11.53
N ILE A 109 0.77 9.08 11.34
CA ILE A 109 0.25 9.63 10.09
C ILE A 109 1.44 10.15 9.29
N ASN A 110 1.73 9.46 8.20
CA ASN A 110 2.89 9.73 7.36
C ASN A 110 2.49 10.54 6.14
N ARG A 111 3.28 11.58 5.84
CA ARG A 111 3.15 12.39 4.63
C ARG A 111 4.51 12.64 4.00
N ILE A 112 4.59 12.60 2.67
CA ILE A 112 5.80 13.03 1.96
C ILE A 112 6.02 14.53 2.22
N SER A 113 7.19 14.88 2.73
CA SER A 113 7.57 16.27 3.03
C SER A 113 7.82 17.06 1.75
N ASP A 114 7.37 18.32 1.72
CA ASP A 114 7.67 19.29 0.66
C ASP A 114 9.17 19.61 0.54
N SER A 115 9.97 19.23 1.55
CA SER A 115 11.43 19.33 1.55
C SER A 115 12.14 18.19 0.79
N SER A 116 11.38 17.25 0.20
CA SER A 116 11.93 16.16 -0.63
C SER A 116 12.38 16.69 -2.00
N TYR A 117 13.59 16.31 -2.41
CA TYR A 117 14.19 16.77 -3.67
C TYR A 117 15.01 15.69 -4.39
N LEU A 118 15.12 15.83 -5.71
CA LEU A 118 16.15 15.22 -6.54
C LEU A 118 17.08 16.32 -7.04
N ARG A 119 18.38 16.21 -6.77
CA ARG A 119 19.40 17.14 -7.27
C ARG A 119 20.29 16.45 -8.28
N SER A 120 20.39 16.98 -9.49
CA SER A 120 21.26 16.45 -10.55
C SER A 120 21.67 17.55 -11.52
N GLY A 121 22.91 17.52 -11.99
CA GLY A 121 23.41 18.50 -12.97
C GLY A 121 23.29 19.98 -12.52
N GLY A 122 23.41 20.24 -11.22
CA GLY A 122 23.27 21.58 -10.64
C GLY A 122 21.83 22.11 -10.54
N LYS A 123 20.83 21.27 -10.83
CA LYS A 123 19.40 21.61 -10.71
C LYS A 123 18.72 20.84 -9.59
N ASP A 124 17.71 21.45 -9.02
CA ASP A 124 16.82 20.87 -8.01
C ASP A 124 15.45 20.61 -8.61
N PHE A 125 14.94 19.41 -8.37
CA PHE A 125 13.61 18.96 -8.74
C PHE A 125 12.86 18.62 -7.46
N TRP A 126 11.63 19.11 -7.32
CA TRP A 126 10.88 19.04 -6.07
C TRP A 126 9.75 18.00 -6.13
N GLY A 127 9.46 17.39 -4.98
CA GLY A 127 8.37 16.43 -4.84
C GLY A 127 7.02 17.01 -5.26
N SER A 128 6.09 16.14 -5.68
CA SER A 128 4.73 16.45 -6.16
C SER A 128 4.65 17.26 -7.48
N LYS A 129 5.67 18.09 -7.75
CA LYS A 129 5.81 18.89 -8.97
C LYS A 129 6.59 18.12 -10.03
N ASP A 130 7.84 17.76 -9.74
CA ASP A 130 8.82 17.24 -10.70
C ASP A 130 8.99 15.72 -10.59
N PHE A 131 8.75 15.17 -9.40
CA PHE A 131 8.71 13.72 -9.17
C PHE A 131 7.64 13.32 -8.15
N LEU A 132 7.25 12.05 -8.17
CA LEU A 132 6.33 11.42 -7.24
C LEU A 132 7.09 10.35 -6.44
N VAL A 133 6.81 10.27 -5.15
CA VAL A 133 7.32 9.18 -4.30
C VAL A 133 6.32 8.03 -4.36
N MET A 134 6.80 6.78 -4.33
CA MET A 134 5.91 5.63 -4.19
C MET A 134 5.06 5.76 -2.90
N PRO A 135 3.74 5.54 -2.97
CA PRO A 135 2.91 5.46 -1.77
C PRO A 135 3.40 4.36 -0.83
N PHE A 136 3.09 4.48 0.46
CA PHE A 136 3.56 3.58 1.52
C PHE A 136 5.09 3.60 1.75
N THR A 137 5.79 4.62 1.23
CA THR A 137 7.17 4.89 1.64
C THR A 137 7.19 5.39 3.08
N ALA A 138 7.58 4.53 4.02
CA ALA A 138 7.60 4.85 5.44
C ALA A 138 8.95 5.35 5.97
N ALA A 139 10.01 5.28 5.15
CA ALA A 139 11.38 5.60 5.56
C ALA A 139 11.92 6.84 4.83
N ASP A 140 12.67 7.65 5.57
CA ASP A 140 13.45 8.74 4.98
C ASP A 140 14.60 8.14 4.14
N THR A 141 14.91 8.79 3.01
CA THR A 141 16.02 8.44 2.14
C THR A 141 16.89 9.66 1.90
N ASN A 142 18.20 9.48 1.92
CA ASN A 142 19.18 10.48 1.47
C ASN A 142 20.36 9.76 0.80
N VAL A 143 20.27 9.55 -0.50
CA VAL A 143 21.26 8.80 -1.29
C VAL A 143 21.93 9.76 -2.26
N THR A 144 23.26 9.85 -2.18
CA THR A 144 24.09 10.54 -3.18
C THR A 144 24.98 9.52 -3.86
N ALA A 145 24.78 9.31 -5.16
CA ALA A 145 25.59 8.39 -5.95
C ALA A 145 25.57 8.76 -7.44
N GLN A 146 26.41 8.07 -8.22
CA GLN A 146 26.35 8.14 -9.68
C GLN A 146 25.00 7.62 -10.18
N ILE A 147 24.44 8.27 -11.20
CA ILE A 147 23.31 7.71 -11.93
C ILE A 147 23.80 6.75 -13.03
N VAL A 148 23.18 5.59 -13.15
CA VAL A 148 23.30 4.72 -14.33
C VAL A 148 21.91 4.48 -14.92
N CYS A 149 21.74 4.82 -16.20
CA CYS A 149 20.54 4.48 -16.93
C CYS A 149 20.65 3.04 -17.44
N ALA A 150 19.67 2.21 -17.10
CA ALA A 150 19.60 0.79 -17.44
C ALA A 150 18.34 0.52 -18.29
N GLY A 151 18.15 1.27 -19.37
CA GLY A 151 17.02 1.08 -20.29
C GLY A 151 15.67 1.03 -19.57
N TYR A 152 14.91 -0.05 -19.78
CA TYR A 152 13.64 -0.29 -19.11
C TYR A 152 13.80 -0.98 -17.76
N GLY A 153 14.99 -1.43 -17.37
CA GLY A 153 15.22 -2.29 -16.20
C GLY A 153 14.61 -3.68 -16.38
N TYR A 154 14.45 -4.10 -17.62
CA TYR A 154 13.81 -5.35 -18.00
C TYR A 154 14.82 -6.49 -17.99
N GLU A 155 14.44 -7.62 -17.39
CA GLU A 155 15.27 -8.82 -17.31
C GLU A 155 14.40 -10.06 -17.50
N ASN A 156 14.48 -10.69 -18.67
CA ASN A 156 13.73 -11.90 -18.99
C ASN A 156 14.43 -12.71 -20.09
N GLY A 157 14.64 -13.99 -19.84
CA GLY A 157 15.28 -14.90 -20.79
C GLY A 157 16.69 -14.44 -21.15
N SER A 158 16.95 -14.24 -22.44
CA SER A 158 18.26 -13.83 -22.95
C SER A 158 18.50 -12.31 -22.97
N TYR A 159 17.46 -11.50 -22.71
CA TYR A 159 17.54 -10.05 -22.68
C TYR A 159 17.60 -9.54 -21.23
N SER A 160 18.62 -8.74 -20.93
CA SER A 160 18.72 -8.02 -19.65
C SER A 160 19.30 -6.64 -19.89
N ASP A 161 18.60 -5.62 -19.42
CA ASP A 161 19.09 -4.24 -19.37
C ASP A 161 20.29 -4.07 -18.43
N TYR A 162 20.52 -5.04 -17.52
CA TYR A 162 21.65 -5.06 -16.59
C TYR A 162 22.89 -5.77 -17.16
N LYS A 163 22.79 -6.34 -18.36
CA LYS A 163 23.89 -7.08 -18.98
C LYS A 163 25.09 -6.16 -19.26
N GLY A 164 26.22 -6.46 -18.61
CA GLY A 164 27.48 -5.75 -18.84
C GLY A 164 27.56 -4.37 -18.20
N ILE A 165 26.67 -4.05 -17.25
CA ILE A 165 26.74 -2.84 -16.45
C ILE A 165 26.85 -3.15 -14.97
N ASP A 166 27.53 -2.27 -14.24
CA ASP A 166 27.58 -2.29 -12.78
C ASP A 166 26.67 -1.18 -12.23
N VAL A 167 25.69 -1.56 -11.41
CA VAL A 167 24.76 -0.65 -10.73
C VAL A 167 24.90 -0.68 -9.21
N THR A 168 25.92 -1.37 -8.69
CA THR A 168 26.14 -1.57 -7.26
C THR A 168 26.35 -0.24 -6.55
N GLY A 169 25.48 0.09 -5.60
CA GLY A 169 25.51 1.34 -4.84
C GLY A 169 25.11 2.59 -5.64
N LYS A 170 24.57 2.43 -6.86
CA LYS A 170 24.24 3.55 -7.77
C LYS A 170 22.76 3.89 -7.74
N ILE A 171 22.44 5.09 -8.22
CA ILE A 171 21.05 5.47 -8.52
C ILE A 171 20.73 4.94 -9.91
N VAL A 172 19.79 4.00 -10.02
CA VAL A 172 19.41 3.43 -11.31
C VAL A 172 18.27 4.24 -11.91
N MET A 173 18.49 4.73 -13.14
CA MET A 173 17.47 5.43 -13.92
C MET A 173 16.82 4.49 -14.92
N LEU A 174 15.50 4.36 -14.84
CA LEU A 174 14.72 3.45 -15.68
C LEU A 174 13.69 4.19 -16.54
N LEU A 175 13.42 3.65 -17.72
CA LEU A 175 12.35 4.06 -18.60
C LEU A 175 11.01 3.43 -18.17
N GLY A 176 9.94 4.21 -18.26
CA GLY A 176 8.56 3.74 -18.16
C GLY A 176 8.16 2.82 -19.33
N GLY A 177 7.15 1.98 -19.12
CA GLY A 177 6.72 0.99 -20.12
C GLY A 177 7.65 -0.22 -20.18
N ASN A 178 7.58 -1.03 -21.23
CA ASN A 178 8.47 -2.18 -21.45
C ASN A 178 9.02 -2.16 -22.88
N PRO A 179 10.13 -2.88 -23.17
CA PRO A 179 10.62 -2.99 -24.53
C PRO A 179 9.56 -3.62 -25.44
N LYS A 180 9.23 -3.00 -26.58
CA LYS A 180 8.11 -3.46 -27.43
C LYS A 180 8.29 -4.86 -28.00
N PHE A 181 9.54 -5.26 -28.22
CA PHE A 181 9.88 -6.61 -28.72
C PHE A 181 9.82 -7.69 -27.64
N ALA A 182 9.72 -7.31 -26.37
CA ALA A 182 9.61 -8.19 -25.22
C ALA A 182 8.33 -7.90 -24.42
N ASP A 183 7.36 -7.20 -25.03
CA ASP A 183 6.13 -6.83 -24.35
C ASP A 183 5.33 -8.10 -24.03
N THR A 184 4.85 -8.17 -22.80
CA THR A 184 4.18 -9.34 -22.24
C THR A 184 2.88 -8.91 -21.61
N ASN A 185 1.85 -9.75 -21.72
CA ASN A 185 0.60 -9.55 -20.98
C ASN A 185 0.74 -9.87 -19.49
N ASP A 186 1.91 -10.34 -19.04
CA ASP A 186 2.19 -10.52 -17.62
C ASP A 186 2.17 -9.16 -16.89
N VAL A 187 1.13 -8.99 -16.09
CA VAL A 187 0.87 -7.76 -15.34
C VAL A 187 1.99 -7.48 -14.35
N MET A 188 2.64 -8.51 -13.79
CA MET A 188 3.71 -8.34 -12.79
C MET A 188 4.94 -7.67 -13.39
N VAL A 189 5.35 -8.14 -14.56
CA VAL A 189 6.54 -7.64 -15.29
C VAL A 189 6.36 -6.19 -15.75
N ARG A 190 5.11 -5.71 -15.86
CA ARG A 190 4.78 -4.33 -16.25
C ARG A 190 4.79 -3.33 -15.09
N THR A 191 4.99 -3.78 -13.85
CA THR A 191 4.95 -2.89 -12.68
C THR A 191 6.29 -2.19 -12.43
N GLY A 192 6.23 -0.96 -11.91
CA GLY A 192 7.42 -0.27 -11.40
C GLY A 192 8.07 -1.02 -10.22
N LEU A 193 7.27 -1.77 -9.45
CA LEU A 193 7.76 -2.59 -8.34
C LEU A 193 8.66 -3.74 -8.82
N TYR A 194 8.26 -4.45 -9.88
CA TYR A 194 9.09 -5.50 -10.47
C TYR A 194 10.43 -4.96 -10.96
N LYS A 195 10.40 -3.83 -11.68
CA LYS A 195 11.62 -3.16 -12.16
C LYS A 195 12.53 -2.68 -11.03
N MET A 196 11.93 -2.16 -9.95
CA MET A 196 12.67 -1.82 -8.74
C MET A 196 13.33 -3.08 -8.16
N THR A 197 12.61 -4.18 -8.00
CA THR A 197 13.19 -5.45 -7.52
C THR A 197 14.37 -5.93 -8.36
N ASN A 198 14.30 -5.78 -9.69
CA ASN A 198 15.44 -6.10 -10.56
C ASN A 198 16.63 -5.18 -10.29
N ALA A 199 16.41 -3.87 -10.18
CA ALA A 199 17.47 -2.90 -9.86
C ALA A 199 18.12 -3.22 -8.50
N VAL A 200 17.31 -3.51 -7.49
CA VAL A 200 17.77 -3.87 -6.14
C VAL A 200 18.55 -5.18 -6.14
N SER A 201 18.06 -6.20 -6.85
CA SER A 201 18.76 -7.49 -6.99
C SER A 201 20.13 -7.33 -7.67
N ASN A 202 20.27 -6.33 -8.53
CA ASN A 202 21.54 -5.97 -9.16
C ASN A 202 22.39 -4.97 -8.34
N GLY A 203 21.96 -4.60 -7.12
CA GLY A 203 22.72 -3.80 -6.16
C GLY A 203 22.43 -2.30 -6.14
N ALA A 204 21.35 -1.83 -6.78
CA ALA A 204 20.99 -0.40 -6.79
C ALA A 204 20.74 0.15 -5.38
N ALA A 205 21.19 1.40 -5.14
CA ALA A 205 20.94 2.12 -3.88
C ALA A 205 19.65 2.94 -3.89
N ALA A 206 19.19 3.37 -5.07
CA ALA A 206 17.91 4.04 -5.29
C ALA A 206 17.48 3.85 -6.75
N VAL A 207 16.19 4.01 -7.03
CA VAL A 207 15.61 3.93 -8.38
C VAL A 207 14.86 5.22 -8.71
N ILE A 208 15.17 5.81 -9.85
CA ILE A 208 14.40 6.90 -10.45
C ILE A 208 13.82 6.40 -11.78
N MET A 209 12.53 6.60 -12.00
CA MET A 209 11.86 5.96 -13.14
C MET A 209 10.97 6.97 -13.89
N THR A 210 11.04 7.00 -15.21
CA THR A 210 10.03 7.73 -16.00
C THR A 210 8.72 6.96 -16.05
N ILE A 211 7.63 7.67 -16.32
CA ILE A 211 6.31 7.05 -16.41
C ILE A 211 6.00 6.77 -17.89
N ASN A 212 5.29 5.68 -18.14
CA ASN A 212 4.76 5.43 -19.47
C ASN A 212 3.83 6.58 -19.90
N ASP A 213 3.71 6.83 -21.20
CA ASP A 213 2.84 7.90 -21.74
C ASP A 213 3.22 9.32 -21.27
N GLY A 214 4.47 9.52 -20.85
CA GLY A 214 5.08 10.81 -20.54
C GLY A 214 4.29 11.62 -19.50
N ASP A 215 4.09 12.92 -19.79
CA ASP A 215 3.40 13.85 -18.87
C ASP A 215 1.93 13.48 -18.60
N LYS A 216 1.25 12.80 -19.55
CA LYS A 216 -0.12 12.32 -19.34
C LYS A 216 -0.15 11.21 -18.28
N GLY A 217 0.74 10.23 -18.43
CA GLY A 217 0.92 9.18 -17.43
C GLY A 217 1.31 9.73 -16.08
N PHE A 218 2.21 10.74 -16.04
CA PHE A 218 2.56 11.43 -14.80
C PHE A 218 1.37 12.11 -14.14
N ALA A 219 0.54 12.83 -14.89
CA ALA A 219 -0.64 13.48 -14.34
C ALA A 219 -1.65 12.47 -13.78
N GLN A 220 -1.85 11.33 -14.46
CA GLN A 220 -2.72 10.26 -14.00
C GLN A 220 -2.19 9.59 -12.74
N LEU A 221 -0.90 9.23 -12.72
CA LEU A 221 -0.26 8.61 -11.57
C LEU A 221 -0.28 9.55 -10.36
N ARG A 222 -0.02 10.85 -10.56
CA ARG A 222 -0.14 11.87 -9.51
C ARG A 222 -1.55 11.92 -8.94
N LYS A 223 -2.60 11.83 -9.75
CA LYS A 223 -3.98 11.81 -9.24
C LYS A 223 -4.22 10.58 -8.35
N SER A 224 -3.75 9.41 -8.79
CA SER A 224 -3.85 8.18 -8.00
C SER A 224 -3.05 8.26 -6.71
N PHE A 225 -1.81 8.75 -6.77
CA PHE A 225 -0.94 8.88 -5.60
C PHE A 225 -1.47 9.93 -4.64
N ASN A 226 -1.95 11.09 -5.12
CA ASN A 226 -2.59 12.07 -4.25
C ASN A 226 -3.86 11.52 -3.58
N ALA A 227 -4.59 10.60 -4.21
CA ALA A 227 -5.72 9.93 -3.56
C ALA A 227 -5.25 8.96 -2.46
N ILE A 228 -4.10 8.30 -2.65
CA ILE A 228 -3.52 7.33 -1.71
C ILE A 228 -2.74 8.03 -0.58
N ASP A 229 -1.99 9.09 -0.88
CA ASP A 229 -1.23 9.91 0.08
C ASP A 229 -2.13 10.93 0.78
N GLY A 230 -3.21 11.37 0.11
CA GLY A 230 -4.27 12.15 0.72
C GLY A 230 -5.12 11.34 1.70
N ALA A 231 -5.13 10.01 1.56
CA ALA A 231 -5.52 9.13 2.65
C ALA A 231 -4.34 9.09 3.63
N LYS A 232 -4.49 9.72 4.79
CA LYS A 232 -3.47 9.73 5.85
C LYS A 232 -2.94 8.30 6.06
N GLN A 233 -1.69 8.05 5.69
CA GLN A 233 -1.09 6.72 5.74
C GLN A 233 -0.78 6.40 7.20
N MET A 234 -1.52 5.45 7.75
CA MET A 234 -1.37 5.03 9.14
C MET A 234 -0.49 3.79 9.22
N SER A 235 0.51 3.86 10.09
CA SER A 235 1.18 2.68 10.63
C SER A 235 0.97 2.64 12.13
N LEU A 236 0.95 1.44 12.71
CA LEU A 236 1.12 1.32 14.16
C LEU A 236 2.43 2.02 14.54
N ALA A 237 2.40 2.76 15.65
CA ALA A 237 3.59 3.44 16.13
C ALA A 237 4.76 2.47 16.19
N SER A 238 5.94 2.95 15.78
CA SER A 238 7.20 2.19 15.63
C SER A 238 7.71 1.41 16.85
N ASP A 239 6.97 1.41 17.97
CA ASP A 239 7.18 0.59 19.16
C ASP A 239 7.05 -0.92 18.86
N ILE A 240 6.39 -1.29 17.76
CA ILE A 240 6.49 -2.63 17.14
C ILE A 240 7.64 -2.57 16.14
N GLY A 241 8.87 -2.76 16.62
CA GLY A 241 10.10 -2.55 15.86
C GLY A 241 10.02 -3.06 14.41
N THR A 242 10.14 -2.15 13.46
CA THR A 242 10.50 -2.54 12.09
C THR A 242 11.89 -3.18 12.18
N PRO A 243 12.09 -4.42 11.70
CA PRO A 243 13.42 -5.00 11.68
C PRO A 243 14.36 -4.05 10.96
N ALA A 244 15.40 -3.59 11.65
CA ALA A 244 16.37 -2.59 11.18
C ALA A 244 17.16 -3.00 9.91
N GLN A 245 16.84 -4.15 9.31
CA GLN A 245 17.53 -4.76 8.18
C GLN A 245 16.93 -4.44 6.80
N PHE A 246 15.65 -4.05 6.70
CA PHE A 246 15.08 -3.61 5.43
C PHE A 246 15.17 -2.09 5.31
N LYS A 247 16.23 -1.58 4.66
CA LYS A 247 16.17 -0.25 4.04
C LYS A 247 15.51 -0.43 2.67
N PRO A 248 14.20 -0.16 2.52
CA PRO A 248 13.58 -0.27 1.21
C PRO A 248 14.31 0.68 0.26
N VAL A 249 14.76 0.15 -0.88
CA VAL A 249 15.37 0.98 -1.90
C VAL A 249 14.31 1.95 -2.41
N GLN A 250 14.61 3.24 -2.36
CA GLN A 250 13.65 4.27 -2.73
C GLN A 250 13.37 4.23 -4.23
N LEU A 251 12.11 4.03 -4.60
CA LEU A 251 11.60 4.30 -5.96
C LEU A 251 10.90 5.66 -5.97
N ILE A 252 11.33 6.54 -6.88
CA ILE A 252 10.60 7.76 -7.25
C ILE A 252 10.30 7.76 -8.75
N TYR A 253 9.14 8.29 -9.13
CA TYR A 253 8.80 8.51 -10.53
C TYR A 253 9.07 9.95 -10.92
N ILE A 254 9.89 10.16 -11.94
CA ILE A 254 10.28 11.48 -12.42
C ILE A 254 9.48 11.85 -13.68
N ARG A 255 9.21 13.15 -13.87
CA ARG A 255 8.70 13.63 -15.17
C ARG A 255 9.70 13.37 -16.28
N GLU A 256 9.17 13.30 -17.50
CA GLU A 256 9.99 13.14 -18.70
C GLU A 256 10.98 14.31 -18.88
N SER A 257 10.55 15.54 -18.60
CA SER A 257 11.44 16.72 -18.63
C SER A 257 12.60 16.66 -17.64
N VAL A 258 12.40 16.00 -16.49
CA VAL A 258 13.46 15.77 -15.49
C VAL A 258 14.43 14.73 -16.02
N ALA A 259 13.92 13.60 -16.54
CA ALA A 259 14.73 12.57 -17.17
C ALA A 259 15.59 13.12 -18.32
N ASP A 260 14.99 13.91 -19.21
CA ASP A 260 15.71 14.56 -20.31
C ASP A 260 16.78 15.52 -19.79
N SER A 261 16.49 16.31 -18.75
CA SER A 261 17.51 17.18 -18.15
C SER A 261 18.72 16.41 -17.60
N ILE A 262 18.56 15.14 -17.20
CA ILE A 262 19.66 14.28 -16.75
C ILE A 262 20.38 13.65 -17.96
N LEU A 263 19.62 13.12 -18.93
CA LEU A 263 20.13 12.41 -20.11
C LEU A 263 20.86 13.32 -21.11
N LEU A 264 20.52 14.61 -21.14
CA LEU A 264 21.17 15.58 -22.02
C LEU A 264 22.70 15.69 -21.82
N SER A 265 23.21 15.31 -20.64
CA SER A 265 24.65 15.19 -20.38
C SER A 265 25.36 14.18 -21.30
N ARG A 266 24.59 13.27 -21.92
CA ARG A 266 25.05 12.29 -22.91
C ARG A 266 24.40 12.50 -24.29
N HIS A 267 23.80 13.66 -24.52
CA HIS A 267 23.10 14.01 -25.78
C HIS A 267 21.95 13.06 -26.14
N PHE A 268 21.29 12.49 -25.14
CA PHE A 268 20.07 11.68 -25.31
C PHE A 268 18.84 12.36 -24.67
N THR A 269 17.67 12.04 -25.21
CA THR A 269 16.38 12.15 -24.52
C THR A 269 15.82 10.77 -24.19
N SER A 270 14.88 10.69 -23.25
CA SER A 270 14.11 9.48 -22.94
C SER A 270 13.52 8.85 -24.21
N ALA A 271 12.88 9.66 -25.04
CA ALA A 271 12.24 9.23 -26.27
C ALA A 271 13.23 8.75 -27.34
N GLN A 272 14.45 9.30 -27.38
CA GLN A 272 15.52 8.77 -28.23
C GLN A 272 16.01 7.43 -27.70
N LEU A 273 16.24 7.31 -26.39
CA LEU A 273 16.71 6.07 -25.76
C LEU A 273 15.70 4.92 -25.98
N THR A 274 14.41 5.16 -25.72
CA THR A 274 13.29 4.25 -26.01
C THR A 274 13.32 3.78 -27.46
N ARG A 275 13.39 4.73 -28.42
CA ARG A 275 13.43 4.40 -29.85
C ARG A 275 14.65 3.55 -30.21
N THR A 276 15.82 3.87 -29.67
CA THR A 276 17.05 3.13 -29.93
C THR A 276 16.95 1.70 -29.40
N ILE A 277 16.50 1.51 -28.15
CA ILE A 277 16.34 0.18 -27.53
C ILE A 277 15.33 -0.64 -28.33
N ASP A 278 14.15 -0.10 -28.62
CA ASP A 278 13.09 -0.80 -29.36
C ASP A 278 13.53 -1.17 -30.78
N SER A 279 14.30 -0.31 -31.46
CA SER A 279 14.70 -0.54 -32.85
C SER A 279 15.86 -1.53 -32.96
N LEU A 280 16.87 -1.39 -32.11
CA LEU A 280 18.08 -2.22 -32.15
C LEU A 280 17.88 -3.55 -31.42
N LYS A 281 16.90 -3.64 -30.53
CA LYS A 281 16.59 -4.82 -29.69
C LYS A 281 17.79 -5.27 -28.85
N VAL A 282 18.61 -4.31 -28.44
CA VAL A 282 19.75 -4.53 -27.54
C VAL A 282 19.65 -3.60 -26.34
N PRO A 283 20.18 -4.00 -25.17
CA PRO A 283 20.31 -3.11 -24.03
C PRO A 283 21.10 -1.85 -24.40
N VAL A 284 20.62 -0.69 -23.96
CA VAL A 284 21.35 0.57 -24.06
C VAL A 284 21.46 1.17 -22.68
N SER A 285 22.68 1.30 -22.19
CA SER A 285 22.97 1.84 -20.87
C SER A 285 23.85 3.07 -20.96
N LEU A 286 23.66 3.98 -20.01
CA LEU A 286 24.40 5.23 -19.94
C LEU A 286 24.90 5.48 -18.52
N GLN A 287 26.20 5.73 -18.37
CA GLN A 287 26.73 6.28 -17.13
C GLN A 287 26.50 7.79 -17.13
N LEU A 288 25.81 8.31 -16.12
CA LEU A 288 25.46 9.72 -16.02
C LEU A 288 26.23 10.35 -14.84
N GLY A 289 25.96 11.63 -14.56
CA GLY A 289 26.56 12.34 -13.44
C GLY A 289 26.06 11.85 -12.08
N ASN A 290 26.59 12.44 -11.02
CA ASN A 290 26.10 12.20 -9.66
C ASN A 290 24.77 12.92 -9.44
N ALA A 291 23.92 12.32 -8.61
CA ALA A 291 22.71 12.93 -8.11
C ALA A 291 22.51 12.66 -6.63
N THR A 292 21.64 13.44 -6.02
CA THR A 292 21.14 13.21 -4.65
C THR A 292 19.64 13.04 -4.69
N VAL A 293 19.14 11.91 -4.20
CA VAL A 293 17.72 11.67 -3.94
C VAL A 293 17.48 11.82 -2.45
N ARG A 294 16.71 12.84 -2.07
CA ARG A 294 16.25 13.04 -0.70
C ARG A 294 14.73 12.91 -0.64
N VAL A 295 14.26 11.91 0.09
CA VAL A 295 12.85 11.74 0.45
C VAL A 295 12.76 11.88 1.96
N ARG A 296 11.91 12.79 2.42
CA ARG A 296 11.64 12.99 3.85
C ARG A 296 10.18 12.71 4.11
N ILE A 297 9.89 11.99 5.19
CA ILE A 297 8.53 11.73 5.65
C ILE A 297 8.26 12.62 6.86
N ASP A 298 7.28 13.51 6.74
CA ASP A 298 6.69 14.21 7.88
C ASP A 298 5.79 13.21 8.62
N ARG A 299 5.99 13.06 9.93
CA ARG A 299 5.27 12.09 10.77
C ARG A 299 4.49 12.84 11.84
N GLU A 300 3.21 12.57 11.93
CA GLU A 300 2.34 13.09 12.98
C GLU A 300 1.80 11.91 13.79
N ARG A 301 2.17 11.82 15.07
CA ARG A 301 1.65 10.79 15.98
C ARG A 301 0.28 11.22 16.50
N ARG A 302 -0.73 10.37 16.34
CA ARG A 302 -2.07 10.58 16.88
C ARG A 302 -2.52 9.39 17.72
N GLU A 303 -3.27 9.69 18.76
CA GLU A 303 -3.99 8.69 19.56
C GLU A 303 -5.32 8.36 18.89
N THR A 304 -5.76 7.11 19.00
CA THR A 304 -7.03 6.58 18.49
C THR A 304 -7.41 5.34 19.31
N GLU A 305 -8.61 4.78 19.09
CA GLU A 305 -9.12 3.69 19.89
C GLU A 305 -9.83 2.58 19.11
N ASN A 306 -9.61 1.34 19.54
CA ASN A 306 -10.51 0.24 19.20
C ASN A 306 -11.66 0.21 20.22
N VAL A 307 -12.86 -0.16 19.78
CA VAL A 307 -14.00 -0.44 20.69
C VAL A 307 -14.15 -1.95 20.85
N VAL A 308 -13.94 -2.46 22.05
CA VAL A 308 -13.87 -3.90 22.34
C VAL A 308 -14.78 -4.27 23.51
N ALA A 309 -15.56 -5.32 23.33
CA ALA A 309 -16.42 -5.90 24.34
C ALA A 309 -16.41 -7.43 24.28
N VAL A 310 -16.81 -8.07 25.37
CA VAL A 310 -16.89 -9.53 25.48
C VAL A 310 -18.28 -9.98 25.91
N LEU A 311 -18.79 -11.01 25.24
CA LEU A 311 -19.92 -11.81 25.70
C LEU A 311 -19.36 -13.06 26.38
N GLY A 312 -19.55 -13.17 27.70
CA GLY A 312 -19.09 -14.35 28.44
C GLY A 312 -19.79 -15.62 27.96
N GLY A 313 -19.05 -16.73 27.91
CA GLY A 313 -19.62 -18.05 27.64
C GLY A 313 -20.67 -18.42 28.67
N THR A 314 -21.70 -19.16 28.26
CA THR A 314 -22.77 -19.65 29.14
C THR A 314 -22.43 -20.97 29.82
N ASP A 315 -21.32 -21.61 29.45
CA ASP A 315 -20.83 -22.84 30.07
C ASP A 315 -20.04 -22.53 31.35
N SER A 316 -20.62 -22.85 32.50
CA SER A 316 -20.03 -22.65 33.82
C SER A 316 -18.69 -23.36 34.06
N LEU A 317 -18.29 -24.34 33.22
CA LEU A 317 -17.01 -25.03 33.34
C LEU A 317 -15.89 -24.39 32.50
N LEU A 318 -16.24 -23.52 31.55
CA LEU A 318 -15.32 -22.91 30.58
C LEU A 318 -15.35 -21.37 30.60
N ASP A 319 -16.18 -20.77 31.45
CA ASP A 319 -16.43 -19.32 31.51
C ASP A 319 -15.19 -18.46 31.85
N ASN A 320 -14.10 -19.07 32.34
CA ASN A 320 -12.86 -18.40 32.78
C ASN A 320 -11.62 -18.76 31.93
N GLN A 321 -11.75 -19.31 30.71
CA GLN A 321 -10.59 -19.75 29.91
C GLN A 321 -9.92 -18.67 29.00
N TYR A 322 -10.25 -17.39 29.14
CA TYR A 322 -9.62 -16.30 28.36
C TYR A 322 -9.27 -15.10 29.22
#